data_AF-A0AAW0VS42-F1
#
_entry.id   AF-A0AAW0VS42-F1
#
_cell.length_a   1.000
_cell.length_b   1.000
_cell.length_c   1.000
_cell.angle_alpha   90.00
_cell.angle_beta   90.00
_cell.angle_gamma   90.00
#
_symmetry.space_group_name_H-M   'P 1'
#
loop_
_entity.id
_entity.type
_entity.pdbx_description
1 polymer ?
#
loop_
_entity_poly.entity_id
_entity_poly.type
_entity_poly.pdbx_seq_one_letter_code
_entity_poly.pdbx_strand_id
1 'polypeptide(L)'
;DVLWSDEQGSNETFNDRNTIKLTNFKPYTNVTVNVAAGTSAGYGAPTTCWNVTLQDVPGAPVITSIEYSEHLLYITWSPPEEGNGVILRYLVDIVSNGHHYTREYVTETEDVISDLPECTSYDITVTAETEPGSGPSAANSTFLSGSDSGEDSWPWENKDNSCYTLDSSVPYTNYSFCVGVVGQDTDTECCSVETPQTG
;
A
#
# COMPACT_ATOMS: atom_id res chain seq x y z
N ASP A 1 -10.88 37.49 -24.19
CA ASP A 1 -10.71 36.70 -22.97
C ASP A 1 -11.55 35.45 -23.06
N VAL A 2 -10.91 34.28 -22.92
CA VAL A 2 -11.60 32.99 -22.81
C VAL A 2 -11.68 32.68 -21.34
N LEU A 3 -12.88 32.77 -20.78
CA LEU A 3 -13.15 32.39 -19.40
C LEU A 3 -13.60 30.94 -19.41
N TRP A 4 -12.83 30.07 -18.76
CA TRP A 4 -13.25 28.72 -18.45
C TRP A 4 -13.44 28.59 -16.94
N SER A 5 -14.47 27.83 -16.55
CA SER A 5 -14.77 27.52 -15.17
C SER A 5 -14.99 26.01 -15.04
N ASP A 6 -14.01 25.32 -14.48
CA ASP A 6 -14.27 24.21 -13.59
C ASP A 6 -13.27 24.24 -12.40
N GLU A 7 -13.56 23.44 -11.38
CA GLU A 7 -12.83 23.39 -10.10
C GLU A 7 -11.46 22.68 -10.18
N GLN A 8 -11.00 22.23 -11.36
CA GLN A 8 -9.89 21.27 -11.46
C GLN A 8 -8.73 21.66 -12.39
N GLY A 9 -8.63 22.91 -12.84
CA GLY A 9 -7.48 23.37 -13.63
C GLY A 9 -7.18 24.86 -13.44
N SER A 10 -5.92 25.27 -13.65
CA SER A 10 -5.51 26.68 -13.59
C SER A 10 -5.13 27.19 -14.97
N ASN A 11 -5.49 28.44 -15.28
CA ASN A 11 -5.16 29.08 -16.54
C ASN A 11 -3.69 29.54 -16.56
N GLU A 12 -2.93 29.10 -17.56
CA GLU A 12 -1.69 29.77 -17.96
C GLU A 12 -1.83 30.29 -19.39
N THR A 13 -1.72 31.62 -19.54
CA THR A 13 -1.74 32.30 -20.85
C THR A 13 -0.38 32.18 -21.55
N PHE A 14 -0.33 31.58 -22.74
CA PHE A 14 0.77 31.83 -23.68
C PHE A 14 0.37 31.81 -25.18
N ASN A 15 0.24 33.04 -25.71
CA ASN A 15 0.63 33.59 -27.01
C ASN A 15 0.52 32.76 -28.32
N ASP A 16 -0.70 32.47 -28.76
CA ASP A 16 -1.10 32.73 -30.15
C ASP A 16 -2.62 32.97 -30.20
N ARG A 17 -3.13 33.82 -31.11
CA ARG A 17 -4.51 34.36 -31.01
C ARG A 17 -5.65 33.32 -31.01
N ASN A 18 -5.35 32.05 -31.33
CA ASN A 18 -6.32 30.96 -31.45
C ASN A 18 -5.98 29.71 -30.61
N THR A 19 -4.91 29.72 -29.81
CA THR A 19 -4.45 28.54 -29.06
C THR A 19 -4.39 28.83 -27.57
N ILE A 20 -4.99 27.95 -26.77
CA ILE A 20 -4.92 27.98 -25.32
C ILE A 20 -4.43 26.62 -24.84
N LYS A 21 -3.37 26.61 -24.04
CA LYS A 21 -2.89 25.41 -23.36
C LYS A 21 -3.48 25.39 -21.96
N LEU A 22 -4.26 24.35 -21.65
CA LEU A 22 -4.79 24.12 -20.32
C LEU A 22 -3.87 23.12 -19.59
N THR A 23 -3.59 23.37 -18.32
CA THR A 23 -2.67 22.58 -17.50
C THR A 23 -3.28 22.28 -16.12
N ASN A 24 -2.58 21.45 -15.34
CA ASN A 24 -2.92 21.12 -13.95
C ASN A 24 -4.26 20.38 -13.78
N PHE A 25 -4.63 19.56 -14.77
CA PHE A 25 -5.73 18.61 -14.63
C PHE A 25 -5.33 17.38 -13.83
N LYS A 26 -6.30 16.76 -13.18
CA LYS A 26 -6.13 15.42 -12.62
C LYS A 26 -5.79 14.41 -13.72
N PRO A 27 -4.86 13.46 -13.48
CA PRO A 27 -4.59 12.38 -14.41
C PRO A 27 -5.82 11.53 -14.71
N TYR A 28 -5.83 10.91 -15.88
CA TYR A 28 -6.83 9.94 -16.33
C TYR A 28 -8.30 10.33 -16.03
N THR A 29 -8.64 11.59 -16.25
CA THR A 29 -9.94 12.18 -15.93
C THR A 29 -10.59 12.74 -17.20
N ASN A 30 -11.91 12.55 -17.33
CA ASN A 30 -12.70 13.18 -18.40
C ASN A 30 -12.85 14.68 -18.14
N VAL A 31 -12.35 15.49 -19.07
CA VAL A 31 -12.44 16.95 -19.00
C VAL A 31 -13.35 17.45 -20.12
N THR A 32 -14.21 18.40 -19.78
CA THR A 32 -15.06 19.10 -20.74
C THR A 32 -14.64 20.55 -20.85
N VAL A 33 -14.39 21.01 -22.08
CA VAL A 33 -13.94 22.37 -22.36
C VAL A 33 -15.01 23.08 -23.20
N ASN A 34 -15.43 24.25 -22.72
CA ASN A 34 -16.38 25.13 -23.40
C ASN A 34 -15.65 26.37 -23.90
N VAL A 35 -15.78 26.67 -25.20
CA VAL A 35 -15.14 27.83 -25.84
C VAL A 35 -16.20 28.70 -26.50
N ALA A 36 -16.30 29.96 -26.09
CA ALA A 36 -17.22 30.95 -26.67
C ALA A 36 -16.46 32.18 -27.15
N ALA A 37 -16.89 32.76 -28.27
CA ALA A 37 -16.37 34.04 -28.75
C ALA A 37 -17.00 35.20 -27.94
N GLY A 38 -16.17 36.09 -27.40
CA GLY A 38 -16.61 37.29 -26.67
C GLY A 38 -16.47 38.58 -27.47
N THR A 39 -17.48 39.45 -27.40
CA THR A 39 -17.46 40.83 -27.93
C THR A 39 -17.87 41.82 -26.84
N SER A 40 -17.83 43.13 -27.11
CA SER A 40 -18.32 44.15 -26.18
C SER A 40 -19.81 44.03 -25.84
N ALA A 41 -20.59 43.32 -26.67
CA ALA A 41 -22.01 43.05 -26.43
C ALA A 41 -22.27 41.78 -25.60
N GLY A 42 -21.23 40.96 -25.33
CA GLY A 42 -21.33 39.70 -24.59
C GLY A 42 -20.68 38.51 -25.29
N TYR A 43 -20.87 37.32 -24.72
CA TYR A 43 -20.39 36.04 -25.25
C TYR A 43 -21.41 35.40 -26.20
N GLY A 44 -20.94 34.82 -27.29
CA GLY A 44 -21.73 33.99 -28.20
C GLY A 44 -21.99 32.58 -27.64
N ALA A 45 -22.67 31.75 -28.43
CA ALA A 45 -22.91 30.35 -28.06
C ALA A 45 -21.57 29.60 -27.89
N PRO A 46 -21.40 28.83 -26.79
CA PRO A 46 -20.19 28.04 -26.59
C PRO A 46 -20.17 26.81 -27.50
N THR A 47 -18.98 26.46 -27.96
CA THR A 47 -18.67 25.15 -28.53
C THR A 47 -18.07 24.28 -27.44
N THR A 48 -18.58 23.06 -27.27
CA THR A 48 -18.11 22.09 -26.27
C THR A 48 -17.26 21.02 -26.92
N CYS A 49 -16.11 20.69 -26.33
CA CYS A 49 -15.34 19.49 -26.63
C CYS A 49 -15.02 18.73 -25.34
N TRP A 50 -14.74 17.44 -25.47
CA TRP A 50 -14.33 16.59 -24.36
C TRP A 50 -13.10 15.79 -24.73
N ASN A 51 -12.28 15.47 -23.73
CA ASN A 51 -11.14 14.58 -23.87
C ASN A 51 -10.80 13.92 -22.52
N VAL A 52 -10.03 12.84 -22.54
CA VAL A 52 -9.44 12.22 -21.33
C VAL A 52 -8.01 12.74 -21.18
N THR A 53 -7.63 13.13 -19.97
CA THR A 53 -6.25 13.51 -19.66
C THR A 53 -5.32 12.30 -19.73
N LEU A 54 -4.02 12.55 -19.89
CA LEU A 54 -3.03 11.47 -19.90
C LEU A 54 -3.03 10.72 -18.56
N GLN A 55 -2.62 9.47 -18.61
CA GLN A 55 -2.34 8.68 -17.41
C GLN A 55 -1.09 9.23 -16.72
N ASP A 56 -1.00 8.94 -15.42
CA ASP A 56 0.20 9.17 -14.62
C ASP A 56 0.46 7.93 -13.74
N VAL A 57 1.55 7.94 -12.97
CA VAL A 57 1.83 6.90 -11.99
C VAL A 57 0.71 6.81 -10.95
N PRO A 58 0.33 5.59 -10.52
CA PRO A 58 -0.72 5.42 -9.54
C PRO A 58 -0.26 5.87 -8.15
N GLY A 59 -1.20 6.01 -7.23
CA GLY A 59 -0.94 6.14 -5.80
C GLY A 59 -0.46 4.84 -5.15
N ALA A 60 -0.30 4.86 -3.83
CA ALA A 60 0.08 3.69 -3.06
C ALA A 60 -1.11 2.72 -2.87
N PRO A 61 -0.92 1.41 -3.07
CA PRO A 61 -1.85 0.39 -2.57
C PRO A 61 -1.94 0.41 -1.05
N VAL A 62 -2.91 -0.32 -0.48
CA VAL A 62 -3.01 -0.53 0.97
C VAL A 62 -3.00 -2.01 1.27
N ILE A 63 -2.00 -2.49 2.02
CA ILE A 63 -1.95 -3.88 2.50
C ILE A 63 -3.09 -4.07 3.50
N THR A 64 -3.94 -5.07 3.26
CA THR A 64 -5.16 -5.33 4.04
C THR A 64 -5.02 -6.50 5.01
N SER A 65 -4.25 -7.53 4.65
CA SER A 65 -3.94 -8.66 5.53
C SER A 65 -2.57 -9.25 5.21
N ILE A 66 -1.90 -9.75 6.24
CA ILE A 66 -0.68 -10.56 6.16
C ILE A 66 -0.88 -11.73 7.14
N GLU A 67 -0.93 -12.94 6.62
CA GLU A 67 -1.18 -14.16 7.38
C GLU A 67 -0.10 -15.18 7.06
N TYR A 68 0.38 -15.91 8.06
CA TYR A 68 1.39 -16.96 7.86
C TYR A 68 0.86 -18.28 8.40
N SER A 69 0.77 -19.26 7.51
CA SER A 69 0.21 -20.57 7.82
C SER A 69 0.90 -21.62 6.96
N GLU A 70 1.23 -22.78 7.53
CA GLU A 70 1.82 -23.91 6.81
C GLU A 70 3.09 -23.54 5.99
N HIS A 71 3.95 -22.66 6.53
CA HIS A 71 5.15 -22.12 5.86
C HIS A 71 4.87 -21.26 4.62
N LEU A 72 3.63 -20.79 4.47
CA LEU A 72 3.18 -19.92 3.40
C LEU A 72 2.77 -18.57 3.99
N LEU A 73 3.22 -17.50 3.34
CA LEU A 73 2.83 -16.13 3.65
C LEU A 73 1.76 -15.68 2.66
N TYR A 74 0.56 -15.45 3.16
CA TYR A 74 -0.58 -14.95 2.42
C TYR A 74 -0.67 -13.44 2.60
N ILE A 75 -0.69 -12.70 1.50
CA ILE A 75 -0.73 -11.23 1.53
C ILE A 75 -1.86 -10.77 0.64
N THR A 76 -2.67 -9.85 1.17
CA THR A 76 -3.75 -9.21 0.40
C THR A 76 -3.64 -7.70 0.51
N TRP A 77 -4.06 -7.00 -0.54
CA TRP A 77 -4.08 -5.54 -0.56
C TRP A 77 -5.29 -5.01 -1.33
N SER A 78 -5.58 -3.73 -1.16
CA SER A 78 -6.52 -3.00 -2.00
C SER A 78 -5.78 -2.11 -3.02
N PRO A 79 -6.40 -1.85 -4.19
CA PRO A 79 -5.86 -0.91 -5.16
C PRO A 79 -5.69 0.51 -4.60
N PRO A 80 -4.83 1.34 -5.20
CA PRO A 80 -4.70 2.75 -4.83
C PRO A 80 -6.01 3.53 -4.97
N GLU A 81 -6.28 4.45 -4.05
CA GLU A 81 -7.41 5.40 -4.17
C GLU A 81 -7.23 6.31 -5.40
N GLU A 82 -6.00 6.79 -5.59
CA GLU A 82 -5.61 7.57 -6.77
C GLU A 82 -5.03 6.65 -7.85
N GLY A 83 -5.88 6.00 -8.64
CA GLY A 83 -5.39 5.09 -9.69
C GLY A 83 -4.58 5.78 -10.79
N ASN A 84 -4.86 7.06 -11.07
CA ASN A 84 -4.21 7.91 -12.10
C ASN A 84 -4.07 7.26 -13.49
N GLY A 85 -4.79 6.18 -13.75
CA GLY A 85 -4.64 5.33 -14.92
C GLY A 85 -5.23 3.94 -14.70
N VAL A 86 -5.01 3.06 -15.66
CA VAL A 86 -5.35 1.64 -15.57
C VAL A 86 -4.20 0.92 -14.88
N ILE A 87 -4.47 0.30 -13.73
CA ILE A 87 -3.48 -0.55 -13.06
C ILE A 87 -3.23 -1.79 -13.90
N LEU A 88 -1.97 -2.01 -14.28
CA LEU A 88 -1.54 -3.13 -15.11
C LEU A 88 -1.11 -4.33 -14.25
N ARG A 89 -0.45 -4.06 -13.12
CA ARG A 89 0.13 -5.05 -12.21
C ARG A 89 0.60 -4.40 -10.90
N TYR A 90 0.96 -5.24 -9.94
CA TYR A 90 1.57 -4.91 -8.67
C TYR A 90 2.94 -5.56 -8.57
N LEU A 91 3.92 -4.85 -8.02
CA LEU A 91 5.21 -5.38 -7.61
C LEU A 91 5.14 -5.70 -6.11
N VAL A 92 5.27 -6.98 -5.76
CA VAL A 92 5.40 -7.46 -4.39
C VAL A 92 6.88 -7.65 -4.10
N ASP A 93 7.39 -7.01 -3.05
CA ASP A 93 8.80 -7.08 -2.66
C ASP A 93 8.91 -7.36 -1.15
N ILE A 94 9.62 -8.44 -0.80
CA ILE A 94 9.84 -8.89 0.57
C ILE A 94 11.32 -8.86 0.88
N VAL A 95 11.67 -8.08 1.90
CA VAL A 95 13.05 -7.84 2.31
C VAL A 95 13.25 -8.21 3.77
N SER A 96 14.37 -8.85 4.11
CA SER A 96 14.83 -8.95 5.49
C SER A 96 16.32 -8.67 5.57
N ASN A 97 16.74 -7.81 6.50
CA ASN A 97 18.14 -7.41 6.69
C ASN A 97 18.83 -6.93 5.39
N GLY A 98 18.08 -6.29 4.49
CA GLY A 98 18.56 -5.82 3.19
C GLY A 98 18.68 -6.90 2.10
N HIS A 99 18.26 -8.14 2.37
CA HIS A 99 18.16 -9.20 1.37
C HIS A 99 16.74 -9.31 0.83
N HIS A 100 16.59 -9.28 -0.49
CA HIS A 100 15.32 -9.52 -1.17
C HIS A 100 15.07 -11.03 -1.27
N TYR A 101 14.01 -11.50 -0.61
CA TYR A 101 13.55 -12.89 -0.69
C TYR A 101 12.59 -13.09 -1.85
N THR A 102 11.69 -12.14 -2.05
CA THR A 102 10.73 -12.15 -3.16
C THR A 102 10.72 -10.80 -3.82
N ARG A 103 10.65 -10.80 -5.16
CA ARG A 103 10.43 -9.59 -5.94
C ARG A 103 9.74 -9.95 -7.26
N GLU A 104 8.43 -9.85 -7.29
CA GLU A 104 7.64 -10.34 -8.42
C GLU A 104 6.45 -9.47 -8.80
N TYR A 105 5.99 -9.67 -10.03
CA TYR A 105 4.87 -8.94 -10.59
C TYR A 105 3.62 -9.81 -10.66
N VAL A 106 2.54 -9.33 -10.07
CA VAL A 106 1.23 -10.01 -10.02
C VAL A 106 0.13 -9.09 -10.53
N THR A 107 -0.93 -9.66 -11.10
CA THR A 107 -2.07 -8.87 -11.62
C THR A 107 -3.25 -8.83 -10.65
N GLU A 108 -3.32 -9.80 -9.75
CA GLU A 108 -4.33 -9.90 -8.71
C GLU A 108 -4.00 -8.99 -7.53
N THR A 109 -4.91 -8.92 -6.57
CA THR A 109 -4.76 -8.15 -5.32
C THR A 109 -4.41 -9.04 -4.12
N GLU A 110 -3.80 -10.19 -4.41
CA GLU A 110 -3.35 -11.19 -3.45
C GLU A 110 -2.09 -11.89 -3.98
N ASP A 111 -1.27 -12.38 -3.06
CA ASP A 111 -0.11 -13.21 -3.35
C ASP A 111 0.14 -14.24 -2.24
N VAL A 112 0.79 -15.34 -2.61
CA VAL A 112 1.17 -16.42 -1.68
C VAL A 112 2.64 -16.75 -1.87
N ILE A 113 3.43 -16.48 -0.83
CA ILE A 113 4.88 -16.60 -0.88
C ILE A 113 5.32 -17.77 -0.01
N SER A 114 6.11 -18.67 -0.58
CA SER A 114 6.69 -19.83 0.08
C SER A 114 8.17 -19.64 0.41
N ASP A 115 8.75 -20.62 1.10
CA ASP A 115 10.21 -20.77 1.28
C ASP A 115 10.89 -19.60 2.04
N LEU A 116 10.12 -18.90 2.87
CA LEU A 116 10.66 -17.89 3.78
C LEU A 116 11.22 -18.56 5.05
N PRO A 117 12.47 -18.25 5.44
CA PRO A 117 13.00 -18.63 6.74
C PRO A 117 12.06 -18.32 7.91
N GLU A 118 11.86 -19.29 8.79
CA GLU A 118 11.10 -19.12 10.02
C GLU A 118 11.78 -18.14 10.99
N CYS A 119 11.01 -17.66 11.97
CA CYS A 119 11.50 -16.77 13.02
C CYS A 119 12.24 -15.51 12.50
N THR A 120 11.91 -15.06 11.29
CA THR A 120 12.58 -13.96 10.60
C THR A 120 11.60 -12.80 10.40
N SER A 121 12.08 -11.58 10.66
CA SER A 121 11.31 -10.36 10.44
C SER A 121 11.46 -9.90 8.99
N TYR A 122 10.34 -9.67 8.32
CA TYR A 122 10.25 -9.24 6.94
C TYR A 122 9.59 -7.87 6.81
N ASP A 123 10.14 -7.04 5.95
CA ASP A 123 9.55 -5.81 5.43
C ASP A 123 8.83 -6.16 4.12
N ILE A 124 7.53 -5.91 4.07
CA ILE A 124 6.69 -6.22 2.91
C ILE A 124 6.25 -4.91 2.27
N THR A 125 6.43 -4.81 0.96
CA THR A 125 5.96 -3.66 0.17
C THR A 125 5.23 -4.13 -1.09
N VAL A 126 4.16 -3.41 -1.42
CA VAL A 126 3.37 -3.62 -2.64
C VAL A 126 3.30 -2.31 -3.40
N THR A 127 3.62 -2.33 -4.70
CA THR A 127 3.66 -1.11 -5.54
C THR A 127 2.80 -1.29 -6.77
N ALA A 128 1.86 -0.39 -7.04
CA ALA A 128 1.05 -0.43 -8.26
C ALA A 128 1.80 0.16 -9.47
N GLU A 129 1.49 -0.33 -10.66
CA GLU A 129 2.06 0.14 -11.93
C GLU A 129 0.98 0.44 -12.98
N THR A 130 1.06 1.62 -13.59
CA THR A 130 0.30 2.03 -14.79
C THR A 130 1.26 2.08 -16.00
N GLU A 131 0.75 2.37 -17.21
CA GLU A 131 1.60 2.49 -18.41
C GLU A 131 2.74 3.53 -18.27
N PRO A 132 2.50 4.71 -17.64
CA PRO A 132 3.56 5.66 -17.31
C PRO A 132 4.65 5.12 -16.36
N GLY A 133 4.29 4.19 -15.47
CA GLY A 133 5.24 3.55 -14.55
C GLY A 133 4.69 3.22 -13.17
N SER A 134 5.60 2.95 -12.24
CA SER A 134 5.29 2.55 -10.86
C SER A 134 5.02 3.75 -9.96
N GLY A 135 3.99 3.63 -9.13
CA GLY A 135 3.66 4.57 -8.07
C GLY A 135 4.56 4.42 -6.84
N PRO A 136 4.21 5.10 -5.73
CA PRO A 136 4.81 4.81 -4.44
C PRO A 136 4.36 3.44 -3.92
N SER A 137 5.22 2.82 -3.12
CA SER A 137 4.88 1.58 -2.42
C SER A 137 3.86 1.84 -1.30
N ALA A 138 3.09 0.81 -0.97
CA ALA A 138 2.29 0.76 0.24
C ALA A 138 3.15 1.03 1.48
N ALA A 139 2.51 1.47 2.57
CA ALA A 139 3.18 1.63 3.85
C ALA A 139 3.87 0.32 4.25
N ASN A 140 5.15 0.41 4.63
CA ASN A 140 5.93 -0.77 5.01
C ASN A 140 5.22 -1.49 6.15
N SER A 141 4.96 -2.79 5.95
CA SER A 141 4.39 -3.67 6.94
C SER A 141 5.45 -4.67 7.39
N THR A 142 5.75 -4.67 8.68
CA THR A 142 6.69 -5.61 9.29
C THR A 142 5.96 -6.86 9.77
N PHE A 143 6.46 -8.03 9.40
CA PHE A 143 5.87 -9.31 9.77
C PHE A 143 6.95 -10.26 10.31
N LEU A 144 6.66 -11.01 11.37
CA LEU A 144 7.53 -12.05 11.92
C LEU A 144 6.98 -13.42 11.55
N SER A 145 7.70 -14.19 10.72
CA SER A 145 7.31 -15.56 10.39
C SER A 145 7.29 -16.44 11.64
N GLY A 146 6.22 -17.22 11.81
CA GLY A 146 6.14 -18.21 12.89
C GLY A 146 7.05 -19.40 12.63
N SER A 147 7.31 -20.19 13.68
CA SER A 147 7.79 -21.56 13.53
C SER A 147 6.60 -22.52 13.57
N ASP A 148 6.50 -23.45 12.63
CA ASP A 148 5.48 -24.50 12.65
C ASP A 148 5.83 -25.56 13.71
N SER A 149 5.74 -25.19 14.99
CA SER A 149 5.63 -26.18 16.05
C SER A 149 4.17 -26.61 16.08
N GLY A 150 3.85 -27.66 15.31
CA GLY A 150 2.48 -28.14 15.08
C GLY A 150 1.59 -28.16 16.34
N GLU A 151 0.28 -28.04 16.09
CA GLU A 151 -0.87 -27.83 17.00
C GLU A 151 -0.95 -28.63 18.33
N ASP A 152 0.00 -29.50 18.68
CA ASP A 152 -0.07 -30.35 19.88
C ASP A 152 0.89 -29.98 21.03
N SER A 153 1.60 -28.85 20.94
CA SER A 153 2.54 -28.44 21.99
C SER A 153 1.96 -27.32 22.85
N TRP A 154 1.49 -27.66 24.06
CA TRP A 154 1.06 -26.66 25.03
C TRP A 154 2.16 -25.58 25.26
N PRO A 155 1.79 -24.31 25.49
CA PRO A 155 2.73 -23.16 25.55
C PRO A 155 3.77 -23.20 26.68
N TRP A 156 3.76 -24.24 27.53
CA TRP A 156 4.71 -24.42 28.63
C TRP A 156 5.82 -25.45 28.35
N GLU A 157 5.78 -26.15 27.21
CA GLU A 157 6.78 -27.17 26.85
C GLU A 157 7.70 -26.68 25.72
N ASN A 158 8.48 -25.63 26.01
CA ASN A 158 9.42 -25.05 25.04
C ASN A 158 10.67 -25.95 24.92
N LYS A 159 10.67 -26.92 24.00
CA LYS A 159 11.84 -27.78 23.76
C LYS A 159 12.88 -27.14 22.83
N ASP A 160 12.45 -26.25 21.92
CA ASP A 160 13.28 -25.81 20.79
C ASP A 160 13.22 -24.30 20.51
N ASN A 161 13.40 -23.43 21.52
CA ASN A 161 13.73 -22.01 21.30
C ASN A 161 12.80 -21.24 20.31
N SER A 162 11.55 -21.68 20.18
CA SER A 162 10.58 -21.28 19.15
C SER A 162 10.07 -19.84 19.34
N CYS A 163 9.82 -19.13 18.25
CA CYS A 163 9.18 -17.81 18.29
C CYS A 163 7.66 -17.97 18.27
N TYR A 164 6.99 -17.28 19.20
CA TYR A 164 5.53 -17.28 19.31
C TYR A 164 4.98 -15.94 18.84
N THR A 165 3.92 -15.98 18.04
CA THR A 165 3.12 -14.81 17.69
C THR A 165 1.88 -14.73 18.57
N LEU A 166 1.44 -13.53 18.91
CA LEU A 166 0.20 -13.31 19.66
C LEU A 166 -0.88 -12.92 18.67
N ASP A 167 -1.71 -13.89 18.31
CA ASP A 167 -2.78 -13.76 17.30
C ASP A 167 -3.97 -12.86 17.76
N SER A 168 -3.96 -12.40 19.01
CA SER A 168 -5.08 -11.62 19.56
C SER A 168 -4.63 -10.53 20.55
N SER A 169 -3.59 -9.75 20.20
CA SER A 169 -3.19 -8.63 21.07
C SER A 169 -4.26 -7.53 21.05
N VAL A 170 -4.86 -7.24 22.20
CA VAL A 170 -5.79 -6.13 22.37
C VAL A 170 -4.96 -4.84 22.45
N PRO A 171 -5.25 -3.81 21.65
CA PRO A 171 -4.54 -2.53 21.75
C PRO A 171 -4.67 -1.96 23.16
N TYR A 172 -3.61 -1.30 23.63
CA TYR A 172 -3.47 -0.73 24.99
C TYR A 172 -3.40 -1.75 26.14
N THR A 173 -2.95 -2.98 25.88
CA THR A 173 -2.81 -4.00 26.93
C THR A 173 -1.34 -4.31 27.18
N ASN A 174 -0.91 -4.25 28.44
CA ASN A 174 0.41 -4.70 28.85
C ASN A 174 0.40 -6.21 28.99
N TYR A 175 1.21 -6.88 28.17
CA TYR A 175 1.41 -8.31 28.26
C TYR A 175 2.69 -8.60 29.04
N SER A 176 2.61 -9.52 30.00
CA SER A 176 3.78 -10.02 30.74
C SER A 176 4.01 -11.47 30.37
N PHE A 177 5.20 -11.78 29.85
CA PHE A 177 5.63 -13.13 29.51
C PHE A 177 6.70 -13.55 30.50
N CYS A 178 6.51 -14.71 31.11
CA CYS A 178 7.45 -15.28 32.06
C CYS A 178 8.03 -16.55 31.45
N VAL A 179 9.35 -16.61 31.31
CA VAL A 179 10.04 -17.80 30.77
C VAL A 179 10.72 -18.51 31.94
N GLY A 180 10.32 -19.76 32.19
CA GLY A 180 10.89 -20.60 33.24
C GLY A 180 11.32 -21.97 32.68
N VAL A 181 12.38 -22.54 33.23
CA VAL A 181 12.85 -23.88 32.87
C VAL A 181 12.12 -24.92 33.74
N VAL A 182 11.43 -25.87 33.10
CA VAL A 182 10.68 -26.91 33.83
C VAL A 182 11.64 -27.83 34.60
N GLY A 183 11.49 -27.89 35.92
CA GLY A 183 12.22 -28.82 36.79
C GLY A 183 13.41 -28.23 37.57
N GLN A 184 13.64 -26.92 37.51
CA GLN A 184 14.56 -26.22 38.41
C GLN A 184 13.83 -25.08 39.15
N ASP A 185 14.04 -24.97 40.47
CA ASP A 185 13.62 -23.81 41.27
C ASP A 185 14.54 -22.61 40.94
N THR A 186 14.42 -22.07 39.73
CA THR A 186 15.14 -20.86 39.31
C THR A 186 14.16 -19.72 39.12
N ASP A 187 14.56 -18.52 39.57
CA ASP A 187 13.82 -17.28 39.38
C ASP A 187 13.42 -17.13 37.91
N THR A 188 12.11 -17.10 37.67
CA THR A 188 11.53 -16.95 36.34
C THR A 188 11.72 -15.50 35.89
N GLU A 189 12.49 -15.26 34.84
CA GLU A 189 12.61 -13.91 34.27
C GLU A 189 11.35 -13.59 33.46
N CYS A 190 10.68 -12.52 33.85
CA CYS A 190 9.48 -12.02 33.17
C CYS A 190 9.80 -10.73 32.41
N CYS A 191 9.43 -10.69 31.14
CA CYS A 191 9.50 -9.51 30.30
C CYS A 191 8.09 -8.98 30.03
N SER A 192 7.89 -7.68 30.17
CA SER A 192 6.65 -7.00 29.81
C SER A 192 6.79 -6.32 28.45
N VAL A 193 5.80 -6.48 27.58
CA VAL A 193 5.71 -5.80 26.28
C VAL A 193 4.43 -4.96 26.26
N GLU A 194 4.55 -3.70 25.84
CA GLU A 194 3.42 -2.80 25.63
C GLU A 194 3.08 -2.75 24.14
N THR A 195 1.80 -2.89 23.81
CA THR A 195 1.34 -2.73 22.41
C THR A 195 1.47 -1.26 21.97
N PRO A 196 1.90 -0.97 20.72
CA PRO A 196 2.01 0.41 20.23
C PRO A 196 0.68 1.17 20.31
N GLN A 197 0.76 2.47 20.62
CA GLN A 197 -0.39 3.37 20.56
C GLN A 197 -0.75 3.61 19.09
N THR A 198 -1.89 3.11 18.63
CA THR A 198 -2.47 3.60 17.37
C THR A 198 -2.96 5.03 17.62
N GLY A 199 -2.31 6.00 16.97
CA GLY A 199 -2.70 7.42 16.97
C GLY A 199 -3.81 7.71 15.97
#